data_AF-A0A061HJS9-F1
#
_entry.id   AF-A0A061HJS9-F1
#
_cell.length_a   1.000
_cell.length_b   1.000
_cell.length_c   1.000
_cell.angle_alpha   90.00
_cell.angle_beta   90.00
_cell.angle_gamma   90.00
#
_symmetry.space_group_name_H-M   'P 1'
#
loop_
_entity.id
_entity.type
_entity.pdbx_description
1 polymer ?
#
loop_
_entity_poly.entity_id
_entity_poly.type
_entity_poly.pdbx_seq_one_letter_code
_entity_poly.pdbx_strand_id
1 'polypeptide(L)'
;MNELLFSLEHYGYSVPECGYDKWRKELEAYVTTNVVTPEDEQHALMPLFHMCIDDLPSSTKAPELNDSNAVSVLRDDAYHWTGIDSSDGKTVSQEQIGTILAYLVAIGFIPKPDENRGTKLPVIALVPNLDSSRRKVGGRGAK
;
A
#
# COMPACT_ATOMS: atom_id res chain seq x y z
N MET A 1 15.26 -3.47 -9.69
CA MET A 1 14.99 -3.14 -8.27
C MET A 1 13.56 -2.65 -8.20
N ASN A 2 12.75 -3.16 -7.28
CA ASN A 2 11.32 -2.88 -7.26
C ASN A 2 11.07 -1.53 -6.56
N GLU A 3 10.98 -0.43 -7.35
CA GLU A 3 10.91 0.95 -6.84
C GLU A 3 9.79 1.16 -5.81
N LEU A 4 8.67 0.45 -5.97
CA LEU A 4 7.54 0.45 -5.04
C LEU A 4 7.94 -0.04 -3.64
N LEU A 5 8.70 -1.14 -3.56
CA LEU A 5 9.08 -1.74 -2.28
C LEU A 5 10.14 -0.89 -1.55
N PHE A 6 11.03 -0.23 -2.30
CA PHE A 6 12.03 0.66 -1.73
C PHE A 6 11.42 1.98 -1.20
N SER A 7 10.22 2.33 -1.66
CA SER A 7 9.57 3.60 -1.27
C SER A 7 9.28 3.68 0.23
N LEU A 8 9.00 2.55 0.90
CA LEU A 8 8.81 2.54 2.36
C LEU A 8 10.09 2.93 3.12
N GLU A 9 11.22 2.34 2.73
CA GLU A 9 12.53 2.68 3.32
C GLU A 9 12.93 4.12 3.00
N HIS A 10 12.63 4.58 1.78
CA HIS A 10 12.85 5.96 1.39
C HIS A 10 12.14 6.95 2.31
N TYR A 11 10.95 6.63 2.83
CA TYR A 11 10.22 7.50 3.77
C TYR A 11 10.48 7.16 5.24
N GLY A 12 11.52 6.36 5.55
CA GLY A 12 11.97 6.15 6.93
C GLY A 12 11.40 4.93 7.64
N TYR A 13 10.62 4.09 6.96
CA TYR A 13 10.21 2.80 7.52
C TYR A 13 11.36 1.78 7.47
N SER A 14 11.49 0.95 8.49
CA SER A 14 12.51 -0.11 8.53
C SER A 14 11.94 -1.41 7.94
N VAL A 15 12.04 -1.56 6.62
CA VAL A 15 11.51 -2.73 5.89
C VAL A 15 12.61 -3.32 5.01
N PRO A 16 13.57 -4.05 5.60
CA PRO A 16 14.67 -4.62 4.84
C PRO A 16 14.18 -5.69 3.87
N GLU A 17 14.73 -5.68 2.65
CA GLU A 17 14.45 -6.72 1.66
C GLU A 17 14.92 -8.09 2.17
N CYS A 18 14.07 -9.10 2.02
CA CYS A 18 14.41 -10.48 2.33
C CYS A 18 13.71 -11.45 1.37
N GLY A 19 14.23 -12.68 1.27
CA GLY A 19 13.63 -13.71 0.43
C GLY A 19 12.27 -14.16 0.96
N TYR A 20 11.36 -14.48 0.03
CA TYR A 20 9.98 -14.86 0.34
C TYR A 20 9.88 -16.00 1.37
N ASP A 21 10.70 -17.04 1.26
CA ASP A 21 10.69 -18.17 2.21
C ASP A 21 11.06 -17.76 3.62
N LYS A 22 11.98 -16.81 3.77
CA LYS A 22 12.36 -16.27 5.08
C LYS A 22 11.20 -15.44 5.65
N TRP A 23 10.69 -14.50 4.86
CA TRP A 23 9.55 -13.66 5.24
C TRP A 23 8.32 -14.47 5.66
N ARG A 24 7.97 -15.52 4.89
CA ARG A 24 6.83 -16.40 5.17
C ARG A 24 6.98 -17.13 6.50
N LYS A 25 8.17 -17.65 6.80
CA LYS A 25 8.46 -18.31 8.09
C LYS A 25 8.38 -17.34 9.26
N GLU A 26 8.85 -16.11 9.09
CA GLU A 26 8.75 -15.07 10.11
C GLU A 26 7.28 -14.67 10.37
N LEU A 27 6.46 -14.56 9.31
CA LEU A 27 5.02 -14.32 9.41
C LEU A 27 4.30 -15.46 10.16
N GLU A 28 4.57 -16.72 9.79
CA GLU A 28 3.99 -17.91 10.43
C GLU A 28 4.34 -17.96 11.92
N ALA A 29 5.61 -17.75 12.26
CA ALA A 29 6.06 -17.69 13.65
C ALA A 29 5.36 -16.56 14.41
N TYR A 30 5.27 -15.36 13.83
CA TYR A 30 4.65 -14.20 14.47
C TYR A 30 3.16 -14.43 14.79
N VAL A 31 2.44 -15.10 13.89
CA VAL A 31 1.01 -15.43 14.05
C VAL A 31 0.77 -16.57 15.04
N THR A 32 1.70 -17.53 15.15
CA THR A 32 1.51 -18.74 15.97
C THR A 32 2.06 -18.65 17.40
N THR A 33 3.05 -17.79 17.68
CA THR A 33 3.82 -17.82 18.95
C THR A 33 3.39 -16.80 20.01
N ASN A 34 2.66 -15.75 19.65
CA ASN A 34 2.32 -14.68 20.59
C ASN A 34 0.93 -14.88 21.21
N VAL A 35 0.86 -14.71 22.53
CA VAL A 35 -0.35 -14.89 23.33
C VAL A 35 -1.36 -13.78 23.01
N VAL A 36 -2.56 -14.18 22.62
CA VAL A 36 -3.69 -13.31 22.27
C VAL A 36 -4.14 -12.52 23.50
N THR A 37 -3.78 -11.25 23.58
CA THR A 37 -4.69 -10.26 24.18
C THR A 37 -5.60 -9.70 23.07
N PRO A 38 -6.85 -9.31 23.36
CA PRO A 38 -7.77 -8.73 22.36
C PRO A 38 -7.26 -7.46 21.66
N GLU A 39 -6.16 -6.90 22.15
CA GLU A 39 -5.52 -5.66 21.71
C GLU A 39 -4.36 -5.91 20.73
N ASP A 40 -3.95 -7.17 20.53
CA ASP A 40 -2.77 -7.50 19.75
C ASP A 40 -3.00 -7.42 18.23
N GLU A 41 -2.04 -6.78 17.55
CA GLU A 41 -2.05 -6.50 16.11
C GLU A 41 -2.13 -7.76 15.21
N GLN A 42 -1.90 -8.94 15.77
CA GLN A 42 -1.85 -10.24 15.10
C GLN A 42 -3.13 -10.64 14.37
N HIS A 43 -4.31 -10.29 14.89
CA HIS A 43 -5.55 -10.62 14.19
C HIS A 43 -5.65 -9.98 12.80
N ALA A 44 -4.98 -8.86 12.56
CA ALA A 44 -4.96 -8.24 11.22
C ALA A 44 -4.05 -8.96 10.23
N LEU A 45 -3.09 -9.77 10.70
CA LEU A 45 -2.24 -10.55 9.83
C LEU A 45 -2.81 -11.93 9.52
N MET A 46 -3.83 -12.40 10.25
CA MET A 46 -4.50 -13.67 9.95
C MET A 46 -5.02 -13.79 8.51
N PRO A 47 -5.69 -12.78 7.93
CA PRO A 47 -6.10 -12.84 6.52
C PRO A 47 -4.91 -12.97 5.57
N LEU A 48 -3.82 -12.23 5.84
CA LEU A 48 -2.60 -12.30 5.03
C LEU A 48 -1.91 -13.66 5.17
N PHE A 49 -1.85 -14.20 6.39
CA PHE A 49 -1.31 -15.52 6.66
C PHE A 49 -2.07 -16.61 5.89
N HIS A 50 -3.40 -16.56 5.85
CA HIS A 50 -4.19 -17.47 5.03
C HIS A 50 -3.82 -17.41 3.54
N MET A 51 -3.59 -16.21 2.98
CA MET A 51 -3.13 -16.08 1.59
C MET A 51 -1.72 -16.65 1.37
N CYS A 52 -0.86 -16.63 2.41
CA CYS A 52 0.53 -17.07 2.34
C CYS A 52 0.75 -18.55 2.68
N ILE A 53 -0.22 -19.21 3.33
CA ILE A 53 -0.19 -20.66 3.52
C ILE A 53 -0.26 -21.35 2.15
N ASP A 54 -1.03 -20.79 1.24
CA ASP A 54 -1.01 -21.16 -0.17
C ASP A 54 0.26 -20.61 -0.86
N ASP A 55 0.56 -21.12 -2.06
CA ASP A 55 1.66 -20.60 -2.89
C ASP A 55 1.29 -19.21 -3.42
N LEU A 56 1.48 -18.17 -2.60
CA LEU A 56 1.16 -16.78 -2.92
C LEU A 56 1.81 -16.34 -4.26
N PRO A 57 3.12 -16.55 -4.51
CA PRO A 57 3.73 -16.20 -5.80
C PRO A 57 3.00 -16.78 -7.02
N SER A 58 2.55 -18.02 -6.94
CA SER A 58 1.82 -18.66 -8.04
C SER A 58 0.35 -18.25 -8.10
N SER A 59 -0.30 -18.03 -6.96
CA SER A 59 -1.73 -17.71 -6.89
C SER A 59 -2.06 -16.23 -7.09
N THR A 60 -1.10 -15.32 -6.88
CA THR A 60 -1.28 -13.87 -7.07
C THR A 60 -0.61 -13.34 -8.33
N LYS A 61 -0.03 -14.22 -9.16
CA LYS A 61 0.51 -13.80 -10.46
C LYS A 61 -0.65 -13.35 -11.34
N ALA A 62 -0.78 -12.03 -11.50
CA ALA A 62 -1.76 -11.47 -12.40
C ALA A 62 -1.49 -11.96 -13.84
N PRO A 63 -2.54 -12.27 -14.62
CA PRO A 63 -2.36 -12.58 -16.04
C PRO A 63 -1.81 -11.37 -16.78
N GLU A 64 -1.01 -11.61 -17.80
CA GLU A 64 -0.63 -10.56 -18.74
C GLU A 64 -1.88 -10.10 -19.50
N LEU A 65 -2.26 -8.83 -19.33
CA LEU A 65 -3.42 -8.24 -19.97
C LEU A 65 -2.99 -7.54 -21.26
N ASN A 66 -3.67 -7.84 -22.36
CA ASN A 66 -3.54 -7.09 -23.59
C ASN A 66 -4.46 -5.86 -23.55
N ASP A 67 -3.87 -4.67 -23.54
CA ASP A 67 -4.56 -3.39 -23.44
C ASP A 67 -4.66 -2.64 -24.78
N SER A 68 -4.32 -3.27 -25.92
CA SER A 68 -4.28 -2.62 -27.24
C SER A 68 -5.56 -1.86 -27.60
N ASN A 69 -6.73 -2.41 -27.24
CA ASN A 69 -8.01 -1.74 -27.48
C ASN A 69 -8.20 -0.51 -26.60
N ALA A 70 -7.79 -0.57 -25.33
CA ALA A 70 -7.87 0.57 -24.41
C ALA A 70 -6.93 1.70 -24.87
N VAL A 71 -5.71 1.35 -25.28
CA VAL A 71 -4.74 2.28 -25.88
C VAL A 71 -5.33 2.97 -27.12
N SER A 72 -5.94 2.20 -28.03
CA SER A 72 -6.56 2.75 -29.24
C SER A 72 -7.66 3.76 -28.91
N VAL A 73 -8.59 3.39 -28.03
CA VAL A 73 -9.71 4.26 -27.65
C VAL A 73 -9.24 5.53 -26.94
N LEU A 74 -8.21 5.45 -26.09
CA LEU A 74 -7.67 6.62 -25.39
C LEU A 74 -6.95 7.59 -26.33
N ARG A 75 -6.28 7.09 -27.37
CA ARG A 75 -5.67 7.94 -28.40
C ARG A 75 -6.71 8.62 -29.27
N ASP A 76 -7.74 7.88 -29.67
CA ASP A 76 -8.86 8.45 -30.43
C ASP A 76 -9.60 9.51 -29.60
N ASP A 77 -9.81 9.25 -28.30
CA ASP A 77 -10.39 10.21 -27.36
C ASP A 77 -9.59 11.52 -27.30
N ALA A 78 -8.27 11.40 -27.12
CA ALA A 78 -7.35 12.52 -27.07
C ALA A 78 -7.36 13.32 -28.37
N TYR A 79 -7.38 12.64 -29.53
CA TYR A 79 -7.32 13.30 -30.83
C TYR A 79 -8.63 14.02 -31.20
N HIS A 80 -9.78 13.43 -30.87
CA HIS A 80 -11.08 13.91 -31.35
C HIS A 80 -11.87 14.75 -30.32
N TRP A 81 -11.65 14.59 -29.01
CA TRP A 81 -12.49 15.22 -27.99
C TRP A 81 -11.71 15.92 -26.87
N THR A 82 -10.84 15.22 -26.15
CA THR A 82 -10.30 15.74 -24.87
C THR A 82 -8.99 16.48 -25.01
N GLY A 83 -8.19 16.18 -26.04
CA GLY A 83 -6.82 16.70 -26.18
C GLY A 83 -5.82 16.09 -25.19
N ILE A 84 -6.21 15.08 -24.40
CA ILE A 84 -5.39 14.50 -23.33
C ILE A 84 -5.11 13.03 -23.62
N ASP A 85 -3.88 12.71 -24.01
CA ASP A 85 -3.46 11.32 -24.20
C ASP A 85 -3.10 10.68 -22.83
N SER A 86 -3.85 9.67 -22.44
CA SER A 86 -3.59 8.84 -21.25
C SER A 86 -3.30 7.37 -21.61
N SER A 87 -2.95 7.10 -22.87
CA SER A 87 -2.78 5.75 -23.40
C SER A 87 -1.54 5.01 -22.89
N ASP A 88 -0.53 5.72 -22.38
CA ASP A 88 0.67 5.12 -21.75
C ASP A 88 0.38 4.52 -20.35
N GLY A 89 -0.85 4.64 -19.87
CA GLY A 89 -1.25 4.21 -18.54
C GLY A 89 -0.72 5.16 -17.44
N LYS A 90 -1.11 4.86 -16.20
CA LYS A 90 -0.61 5.57 -15.01
C LYS A 90 0.00 4.54 -14.08
N THR A 91 1.28 4.69 -13.79
CA THR A 91 1.96 3.94 -12.73
C THR A 91 1.89 4.70 -11.41
N VAL A 92 2.10 3.99 -10.30
CA VAL A 92 2.23 4.61 -8.99
C VAL A 92 3.67 5.07 -8.81
N SER A 93 3.91 6.38 -8.77
CA SER A 93 5.23 6.95 -8.50
C SER A 93 5.58 6.91 -7.01
N GLN A 94 6.87 6.99 -6.70
CA GLN A 94 7.36 7.09 -5.32
C GLN A 94 6.79 8.30 -4.56
N GLU A 95 6.50 9.41 -5.25
CA GLU A 95 5.83 10.59 -4.68
C GLU A 95 4.37 10.31 -4.31
N GLN A 96 3.66 9.56 -5.18
CA GLN A 96 2.29 9.14 -4.91
C GLN A 96 2.22 8.19 -3.70
N ILE A 97 3.21 7.30 -3.54
CA ILE A 97 3.35 6.47 -2.34
C ILE A 97 3.56 7.35 -1.10
N GLY A 98 4.40 8.38 -1.18
CA GLY A 98 4.58 9.34 -0.09
C GLY A 98 3.26 10.00 0.32
N THR A 99 2.43 10.35 -0.66
CA THR A 99 1.10 10.94 -0.42
C THR A 99 0.16 9.95 0.27
N ILE A 100 0.16 8.68 -0.17
CA ILE A 100 -0.61 7.60 0.47
C ILE A 100 -0.14 7.40 1.93
N LEU A 101 1.16 7.33 2.16
CA LEU A 101 1.74 7.15 3.49
C LEU A 101 1.41 8.34 4.41
N ALA A 102 1.54 9.57 3.91
CA ALA A 102 1.16 10.77 4.64
C ALA A 102 -0.32 10.72 5.05
N TYR A 103 -1.20 10.24 4.16
CA TYR A 103 -2.61 10.06 4.46
C TYR A 103 -2.84 9.00 5.53
N LEU A 104 -2.24 7.82 5.40
CA LEU A 104 -2.36 6.73 6.37
C LEU A 104 -1.86 7.14 7.76
N VAL A 105 -0.76 7.89 7.82
CA VAL A 105 -0.23 8.48 9.07
C VAL A 105 -1.19 9.52 9.63
N ALA A 106 -1.70 10.43 8.80
CA ALA A 106 -2.60 11.49 9.25
C ALA A 106 -3.93 10.95 9.78
N ILE A 107 -4.38 9.79 9.26
CA ILE A 107 -5.54 9.07 9.80
C ILE A 107 -5.19 8.05 10.90
N GLY A 108 -3.96 8.05 11.40
CA GLY A 108 -3.53 7.17 12.49
C GLY A 108 -3.61 5.67 12.17
N PHE A 109 -3.66 5.29 10.89
CA PHE A 109 -3.75 3.89 10.47
C PHE A 109 -2.40 3.18 10.56
N ILE A 110 -1.30 3.90 10.30
CA ILE A 110 0.08 3.43 10.49
C ILE A 110 0.85 4.41 11.38
N PRO A 111 1.90 3.95 12.10
CA PRO A 111 2.77 4.84 12.85
C PRO A 111 3.54 5.79 11.92
N LYS A 112 3.95 6.93 12.49
CA LYS A 112 4.90 7.85 11.84
C LYS A 112 6.23 7.14 11.62
N PRO A 113 6.91 7.35 10.48
CA PRO A 113 8.24 6.82 10.25
C PRO A 113 9.27 7.53 11.15
N ASP A 114 10.48 6.97 11.24
CA ASP A 114 11.59 7.63 11.94
C ASP A 114 12.02 8.87 11.15
N GLU A 115 11.86 10.06 11.73
CA GLU A 115 12.21 11.33 11.10
C GLU A 115 13.72 11.48 10.82
N ASN A 116 14.56 10.66 11.44
CA ASN A 116 16.01 10.65 11.20
C ASN A 116 16.40 9.69 10.07
N ARG A 117 15.45 8.94 9.50
CA ARG A 117 15.67 7.97 8.43
C ARG A 117 14.92 8.41 7.18
N GLY A 118 15.62 8.50 6.05
CA GLY A 118 14.99 8.77 4.75
C GLY A 118 14.46 10.21 4.57
N THR A 119 13.63 10.38 3.55
CA THR A 119 12.96 11.63 3.17
C THR A 119 11.69 11.82 3.98
N LYS A 120 11.37 13.08 4.33
CA LYS A 120 10.13 13.41 5.03
C LYS A 120 8.91 13.12 4.16
N LEU A 121 7.84 12.66 4.79
CA LEU A 121 6.54 12.50 4.15
C LEU A 121 6.03 13.88 3.63
N PRO A 122 5.35 13.91 2.47
CA PRO A 122 4.77 15.13 1.94
C PRO A 122 3.67 15.66 2.87
N VAL A 123 3.53 16.99 2.89
CA VAL A 123 2.44 17.63 3.64
C VAL A 123 1.16 17.55 2.81
N ILE A 124 0.12 16.97 3.40
CA ILE A 124 -1.20 16.87 2.78
C ILE A 124 -2.23 17.72 3.53
N ALA A 125 -3.15 18.33 2.80
CA ALA A 125 -4.30 19.01 3.39
C ALA A 125 -5.44 17.99 3.57
N LEU A 126 -5.81 17.71 4.82
CA LEU A 126 -7.00 16.91 5.10
C LEU A 126 -8.26 17.79 5.02
N VAL A 127 -9.35 17.24 4.48
CA VAL A 127 -10.63 17.93 4.47
C VAL A 127 -11.14 18.13 5.91
N PRO A 128 -11.72 19.30 6.25
CA PRO A 128 -12.09 19.67 7.63
C PRO A 128 -13.04 18.71 8.37
N ASN A 129 -13.77 17.85 7.63
CA ASN A 129 -14.78 16.93 8.16
C ASN A 129 -14.36 15.46 8.15
N LEU A 130 -13.07 15.18 7.91
CA LEU A 130 -12.58 13.80 7.85
C LEU A 130 -12.73 13.09 9.20
N ASP A 131 -12.42 13.78 10.30
CA ASP A 131 -12.45 13.18 11.64
C ASP A 131 -13.85 12.85 12.14
N SER A 132 -14.84 13.69 11.82
CA SER A 132 -16.24 13.47 12.19
C SER A 132 -16.86 12.29 11.43
N SER A 133 -16.41 12.04 10.20
CA SER A 133 -16.83 10.90 9.39
C SER A 133 -16.14 9.61 9.83
N ARG A 134 -14.84 9.67 10.20
CA ARG A 134 -14.06 8.52 10.66
C ARG A 134 -14.55 7.92 11.97
N ARG A 135 -14.91 8.76 12.94
CA ARG A 135 -15.48 8.30 14.23
C ARG A 135 -16.78 7.52 14.06
N LYS A 136 -17.53 7.73 12.96
CA LYS A 136 -18.76 6.99 12.66
C LYS A 136 -18.53 5.60 12.08
N VAL A 137 -17.39 5.36 11.43
CA VAL A 137 -17.11 4.11 10.69
C VAL A 137 -16.44 3.07 11.59
N GLY A 138 -15.81 3.48 12.70
CA GLY A 138 -15.13 2.55 13.63
C GLY A 138 -13.87 1.92 13.04
N GLY A 139 -13.18 1.06 13.81
CA GLY A 139 -11.97 0.36 13.38
C GLY A 139 -10.66 1.13 13.58
N ARG A 140 -9.57 0.67 12.92
CA ARG A 140 -8.19 1.15 13.15
C ARG A 140 -7.96 2.64 12.84
N GLY A 141 -8.75 3.21 11.94
CA GLY A 141 -8.68 4.63 11.59
C GLY A 141 -9.58 5.55 12.43
N ALA A 142 -10.25 5.05 13.47
CA ALA A 142 -11.20 5.83 14.27
C ALA A 142 -10.58 6.51 15.50
N LYS A 143 -9.27 6.38 15.72
CA LYS A 143 -8.53 7.07 16.79
C LYS A 143 -8.36 8.57 16.49
#